data_AF-A0AB39NH64-F1
#
_entry.id   AF-A0AB39NH64-F1
#
_cell.length_a   1.000
_cell.length_b   1.000
_cell.length_c   1.000
_cell.angle_alpha   90.00
_cell.angle_beta   90.00
_cell.angle_gamma   90.00
#
_symmetry.space_group_name_H-M   'P 1'
#
loop_
_entity.id
_entity.type
_entity.pdbx_description
1 polymer ?
#
loop_
_entity_poly.entity_id
_entity_poly.type
_entity_poly.pdbx_seq_one_letter_code
_entity_poly.pdbx_strand_id
1 'polypeptide(L)'
;MNTINAPTHARRWSAVAAACALTAGPVALAGAGPAHATEGHGHASASVLRTDLDVSLLNKSVQVPLTVSLNEVEAPRSARKTALTATLDGVDHGKPFSVLSAGTADAVATVEGDTAEASTTLADARLHVPGLPLLSLVELEALSSKAVCEAGKSPHASVTLPAAVTVLGKRVALSAGGPTHVEVPGVGAVRLDLSQTETTSATAAATALRLEVSVNPANLNVAEVEGRLTLAESRCETPAAAEEESEAAAPETPADEDAAVEPQGARAETNLAETGGDSATPYVAAGAVALLAAGGGAVLVSRRGRRN
;
A
#
# COMPACT_ATOMS: atom_id res chain seq x y z
N MET A 1 64.96 -38.06 49.51
CA MET A 1 64.65 -38.33 48.08
C MET A 1 63.14 -38.43 47.96
N ASN A 2 62.36 -37.65 47.22
CA ASN A 2 62.55 -36.77 46.05
C ASN A 2 61.51 -35.63 46.15
N THR A 3 61.92 -34.36 46.20
CA THR A 3 62.08 -33.39 45.08
C THR A 3 60.79 -33.01 44.31
N ILE A 4 60.44 -31.73 44.50
CA ILE A 4 59.49 -30.91 43.74
C ILE A 4 59.99 -30.76 42.30
N ASN A 5 59.08 -30.77 41.31
CA ASN A 5 59.32 -30.19 39.99
C ASN A 5 58.06 -29.53 39.43
N ALA A 6 58.17 -28.23 39.17
CA ALA A 6 57.26 -27.48 38.31
C ALA A 6 57.96 -27.27 36.95
N PRO A 7 57.25 -27.38 35.81
CA PRO A 7 57.75 -26.88 34.55
C PRO A 7 57.20 -25.48 34.23
N THR A 8 58.15 -24.57 34.01
CA THR A 8 58.03 -23.34 33.22
C THR A 8 57.70 -23.63 31.76
N HIS A 9 56.92 -22.77 31.09
CA HIS A 9 57.10 -22.57 29.65
C HIS A 9 56.96 -21.11 29.25
N ALA A 10 58.02 -20.63 28.62
CA ALA A 10 58.25 -19.27 28.19
C ALA A 10 57.77 -19.02 26.75
N ARG A 11 57.73 -17.73 26.40
CA ARG A 11 57.70 -17.11 25.05
C ARG A 11 56.34 -17.23 24.32
N ARG A 12 55.83 -16.21 23.64
CA ARG A 12 56.51 -15.23 22.76
C ARG A 12 55.77 -13.88 22.77
N TRP A 13 56.53 -12.81 22.94
CA TRP A 13 56.14 -11.46 22.53
C TRP A 13 56.52 -11.29 21.05
N SER A 14 55.63 -10.72 20.25
CA SER A 14 55.95 -10.22 18.91
C SER A 14 55.05 -9.04 18.61
N ALA A 15 55.63 -7.84 18.72
CA ALA A 15 55.09 -6.61 18.18
C ALA A 15 55.34 -6.57 16.67
N VAL A 16 54.34 -6.17 15.89
CA VAL A 16 54.54 -5.52 14.58
C VAL A 16 53.53 -4.39 14.46
N ALA A 17 54.07 -3.18 14.32
CA ALA A 17 53.39 -1.97 13.94
C ALA A 17 53.20 -1.94 12.42
N ALA A 18 52.05 -1.44 11.95
CA ALA A 18 51.94 -0.83 10.63
C ALA A 18 51.00 0.37 10.73
N ALA A 19 51.56 1.51 10.40
CA ALA A 19 51.06 2.86 10.63
C ALA A 19 49.87 3.24 9.73
N CYS A 20 49.10 4.18 10.26
CA CYS A 20 48.09 4.97 9.56
C CYS A 20 48.67 5.64 8.30
N ALA A 21 48.09 5.36 7.13
CA ALA A 21 48.15 6.24 5.97
C ALA A 21 47.10 5.83 4.93
N LEU A 22 45.87 6.34 5.05
CA LEU A 22 44.92 6.45 3.93
C LEU A 22 44.15 7.77 4.07
N THR A 23 44.87 8.88 3.87
CA THR A 23 44.30 10.15 3.46
C THR A 23 44.35 10.21 1.93
N ALA A 24 43.31 9.70 1.29
CA ALA A 24 42.97 9.99 -0.10
C ALA A 24 41.47 9.69 -0.25
N GLY A 25 40.66 10.76 -0.28
CA GLY A 25 39.21 10.63 -0.40
C GLY A 25 38.79 10.17 -1.80
N PRO A 26 37.55 9.67 -1.93
CA PRO A 26 36.78 9.79 -3.15
C PRO A 26 35.73 10.89 -2.95
N VAL A 27 36.00 12.06 -3.52
CA VAL A 27 34.93 12.98 -3.93
C VAL A 27 34.28 12.33 -5.16
N ALA A 28 33.39 11.38 -4.91
CA ALA A 28 32.56 10.72 -5.92
C ALA A 28 31.33 10.07 -5.24
N LEU A 29 30.58 10.88 -4.47
CA LEU A 29 29.19 10.59 -4.08
C LEU A 29 28.23 11.52 -4.83
N ALA A 30 28.58 11.87 -6.07
CA ALA A 30 27.61 12.39 -7.02
C ALA A 30 26.78 11.21 -7.52
N GLY A 31 25.51 11.15 -7.12
CA GLY A 31 24.49 10.47 -7.89
C GLY A 31 24.20 9.00 -7.56
N ALA A 32 24.30 8.57 -6.30
CA ALA A 32 23.46 7.44 -5.87
C ALA A 32 22.01 7.95 -5.74
N GLY A 33 21.37 8.16 -6.90
CA GLY A 33 19.91 8.24 -6.98
C GLY A 33 19.31 6.94 -6.45
N PRO A 34 18.06 6.97 -5.99
CA PRO A 34 17.40 5.76 -5.53
C PRO A 34 17.52 4.68 -6.60
N ALA A 35 17.86 3.46 -6.19
CA ALA A 35 17.78 2.30 -7.05
C ALA A 35 16.31 2.14 -7.45
N HIS A 36 15.96 2.65 -8.62
CA HIS A 36 14.64 2.55 -9.21
C HIS A 36 14.35 1.06 -9.46
N ALA A 37 13.55 0.48 -8.58
CA ALA A 37 12.97 -0.84 -8.74
C ALA A 37 12.04 -0.79 -9.95
N THR A 38 12.37 -1.53 -11.03
CA THR A 38 11.47 -1.93 -12.12
C THR A 38 10.21 -1.05 -12.29
N GLU A 39 10.38 0.18 -12.79
CA GLU A 39 9.36 1.25 -12.75
C GLU A 39 8.19 1.08 -13.73
N GLY A 40 8.02 -0.10 -14.32
CA GLY A 40 6.98 -0.33 -15.34
C GLY A 40 5.75 -1.08 -14.84
N HIS A 41 5.84 -1.74 -13.69
CA HIS A 41 4.80 -2.64 -13.22
C HIS A 41 3.99 -1.92 -12.14
N GLY A 42 2.70 -1.70 -12.38
CA GLY A 42 1.82 -1.08 -11.38
C GLY A 42 1.86 -1.84 -10.06
N HIS A 43 1.48 -1.15 -8.99
CA HIS A 43 1.57 -1.68 -7.64
C HIS A 43 0.19 -1.73 -7.01
N ALA A 44 -0.08 -2.78 -6.26
CA ALA A 44 -1.26 -2.86 -5.41
C ALA A 44 -0.87 -3.47 -4.07
N SER A 45 -1.33 -2.88 -2.98
CA SER A 45 -1.19 -3.44 -1.63
C SER A 45 -2.48 -3.31 -0.85
N ALA A 46 -2.74 -4.31 -0.03
CA ALA A 46 -3.93 -4.40 0.79
C ALA A 46 -3.57 -4.99 2.15
N SER A 47 -4.12 -4.44 3.24
CA SER A 47 -3.92 -4.96 4.59
C SER A 47 -5.18 -4.86 5.43
N VAL A 48 -5.53 -5.93 6.15
CA VAL A 48 -6.73 -5.94 7.02
C VAL A 48 -6.47 -5.18 8.32
N LEU A 49 -5.31 -5.40 8.92
CA LEU A 49 -4.90 -4.74 10.15
C LEU A 49 -3.42 -4.38 10.07
N ARG A 50 -3.08 -3.15 10.42
CA ARG A 50 -1.74 -2.74 10.80
C ARG A 50 -1.80 -2.13 12.20
N THR A 51 -0.90 -2.55 13.07
CA THR A 51 -0.78 -2.03 14.44
C THR A 51 0.60 -1.48 14.66
N ASP A 52 0.64 -0.36 15.35
CA ASP A 52 1.83 0.33 15.80
C ASP A 52 1.54 0.81 17.22
N LEU A 53 1.63 -0.14 18.17
CA LEU A 53 1.26 0.07 19.56
C LEU A 53 2.47 -0.07 20.47
N ASP A 54 2.61 0.85 21.40
CA ASP A 54 3.58 0.82 22.47
C ASP A 54 2.91 0.36 23.75
N VAL A 55 3.37 -0.79 24.27
CA VAL A 55 2.88 -1.31 25.55
C VAL A 55 3.93 -1.09 26.62
N SER A 56 3.56 -0.29 27.62
CA SER A 56 4.36 -0.08 28.83
C SER A 56 3.81 -0.96 29.94
N LEU A 57 4.60 -1.94 30.37
CA LEU A 57 4.25 -2.77 31.53
C LEU A 57 4.74 -2.11 32.82
N LEU A 58 4.00 -2.32 33.92
CA LEU A 58 4.33 -2.02 35.32
C LEU A 58 5.45 -0.99 35.53
N ASN A 59 5.07 0.24 35.87
CA ASN A 59 5.98 1.38 36.13
C ASN A 59 6.87 1.78 34.93
N LYS A 60 6.43 1.52 33.69
CA LYS A 60 7.19 1.82 32.46
C LYS A 60 8.58 1.15 32.46
N SER A 61 8.69 0.02 33.16
CA SER A 61 9.97 -0.69 33.32
C SER A 61 10.38 -1.45 32.07
N VAL A 62 9.40 -1.81 31.23
CA VAL A 62 9.61 -2.47 29.94
C VAL A 62 8.66 -1.86 28.92
N GLN A 63 9.24 -1.34 27.83
CA GLN A 63 8.51 -0.87 26.65
C GLN A 63 8.60 -1.95 25.57
N VAL A 64 7.47 -2.49 25.15
CA VAL A 64 7.42 -3.50 24.08
C VAL A 64 6.70 -2.89 22.88
N PRO A 65 7.39 -2.61 21.76
CA PRO A 65 6.73 -2.21 20.53
C PRO A 65 5.98 -3.41 19.96
N LEU A 66 4.69 -3.23 19.71
CA LEU A 66 3.81 -4.21 19.12
C LEU A 66 3.49 -3.77 17.69
N THR A 67 4.26 -4.33 16.76
CA THR A 67 4.01 -4.17 15.33
C THR A 67 3.48 -5.49 14.78
N VAL A 68 2.16 -5.55 14.54
CA VAL A 68 1.51 -6.69 13.89
C VAL A 68 0.77 -6.21 12.65
N SER A 69 1.03 -6.87 11.53
CA SER A 69 0.21 -6.77 10.33
C SER A 69 -0.53 -8.09 10.06
N LEU A 70 -1.81 -7.98 9.69
CA LEU A 70 -2.65 -9.12 9.31
C LEU A 70 -3.11 -8.96 7.87
N ASN A 71 -3.01 -10.06 7.12
CA ASN A 71 -3.38 -10.14 5.71
C ASN A 71 -2.73 -9.05 4.86
N GLU A 72 -1.51 -8.65 5.19
CA GLU A 72 -0.74 -7.79 4.31
C GLU A 72 -0.35 -8.57 3.06
N VAL A 73 -0.79 -8.05 1.92
CA VAL A 73 -0.48 -8.58 0.59
C VAL A 73 0.03 -7.45 -0.28
N GLU A 74 0.99 -7.79 -1.13
CA GLU A 74 1.63 -6.88 -2.06
C GLU A 74 1.76 -7.57 -3.41
N ALA A 75 1.32 -6.89 -4.47
CA ALA A 75 1.44 -7.35 -5.85
C ALA A 75 2.48 -6.48 -6.57
N PRO A 76 3.40 -7.14 -7.31
CA PRO A 76 3.29 -7.07 -8.77
C PRO A 76 2.77 -8.37 -9.40
N ARG A 77 2.51 -9.42 -8.61
CA ARG A 77 1.71 -10.59 -9.02
C ARG A 77 0.55 -10.74 -8.05
N SER A 78 -0.65 -11.02 -8.57
CA SER A 78 -1.88 -11.07 -7.77
C SER A 78 -1.71 -11.89 -6.49
N ALA A 79 -2.12 -11.30 -5.37
CA ALA A 79 -1.97 -11.85 -4.04
C ALA A 79 -3.29 -11.71 -3.27
N ARG A 80 -3.69 -12.79 -2.62
CA ARG A 80 -4.86 -12.84 -1.73
C ARG A 80 -4.48 -13.53 -0.44
N LYS A 81 -4.89 -12.97 0.69
CA LYS A 81 -4.71 -13.58 2.00
C LYS A 81 -5.97 -13.45 2.84
N THR A 82 -6.32 -14.55 3.49
CA THR A 82 -7.47 -14.64 4.38
C THR A 82 -7.00 -15.23 5.70
N ALA A 83 -6.96 -14.41 6.73
CA ALA A 83 -6.66 -14.84 8.09
C ALA A 83 -7.61 -14.12 9.04
N LEU A 84 -8.30 -14.91 9.86
CA LEU A 84 -9.39 -14.43 10.71
C LEU A 84 -8.89 -13.94 12.08
N THR A 85 -7.68 -14.32 12.45
CA THR A 85 -7.12 -14.05 13.77
C THR A 85 -5.68 -13.55 13.67
N ALA A 86 -5.36 -12.50 14.40
CA ALA A 86 -3.99 -12.06 14.66
C ALA A 86 -3.63 -12.38 16.12
N THR A 87 -2.54 -13.09 16.36
CA THR A 87 -2.05 -13.44 17.69
C THR A 87 -0.65 -12.89 17.93
N LEU A 88 -0.38 -12.45 19.16
CA LEU A 88 0.96 -12.13 19.63
C LEU A 88 1.37 -13.09 20.73
N ASP A 89 2.56 -13.64 20.60
CA ASP A 89 3.15 -14.49 21.63
C ASP A 89 3.91 -13.64 22.64
N GLY A 90 3.76 -13.94 23.93
CA GLY A 90 4.64 -13.40 24.98
C GLY A 90 4.19 -12.11 25.67
N VAL A 91 3.06 -11.51 25.30
CA VAL A 91 2.58 -10.24 25.88
C VAL A 91 1.64 -10.40 27.09
N ASP A 92 1.08 -11.60 27.31
CA ASP A 92 0.20 -11.91 28.45
C ASP A 92 0.79 -13.04 29.30
N HIS A 93 1.81 -12.76 30.11
CA HIS A 93 2.46 -13.75 30.97
C HIS A 93 2.93 -15.03 30.22
N GLY A 94 3.40 -14.86 28.97
CA GLY A 94 3.84 -15.97 28.11
C GLY A 94 2.70 -16.69 27.36
N LYS A 95 1.45 -16.23 27.47
CA LYS A 95 0.32 -16.74 26.70
C LYS A 95 0.15 -15.98 25.38
N PRO A 96 -0.34 -16.65 24.33
CA PRO A 96 -0.74 -15.99 23.09
C PRO A 96 -1.95 -15.08 23.34
N PHE A 97 -1.85 -13.83 22.91
CA PHE A 97 -2.92 -12.83 22.98
C PHE A 97 -3.52 -12.59 21.59
N SER A 98 -4.84 -12.69 21.44
CA SER A 98 -5.52 -12.40 20.18
C SER A 98 -5.85 -10.91 20.08
N VAL A 99 -5.20 -10.21 19.15
CA VAL A 99 -5.46 -8.79 18.89
C VAL A 99 -6.73 -8.65 18.06
N LEU A 100 -6.81 -9.33 16.91
CA LEU A 100 -7.99 -9.30 16.05
C LEU A 100 -8.61 -10.68 16.01
N SER A 101 -9.93 -10.71 16.11
CA SER A 101 -10.78 -11.86 15.76
C SER A 101 -11.88 -11.37 14.84
N ALA A 102 -12.09 -12.04 13.71
CA ALA A 102 -13.07 -11.64 12.71
C ALA A 102 -13.80 -12.85 12.11
N GLY A 103 -15.04 -12.65 11.67
CA GLY A 103 -15.77 -13.66 10.89
C GLY A 103 -15.31 -13.71 9.43
N THR A 104 -14.90 -12.58 8.87
CA THR A 104 -14.31 -12.46 7.53
C THR A 104 -13.19 -11.43 7.56
N ALA A 105 -12.06 -11.74 6.94
CA ALA A 105 -10.91 -10.86 6.85
C ALA A 105 -10.14 -11.22 5.58
N ASP A 106 -10.46 -10.54 4.48
CA ASP A 106 -9.83 -10.73 3.17
C ASP A 106 -9.05 -9.48 2.77
N ALA A 107 -7.85 -9.69 2.26
CA ALA A 107 -7.09 -8.69 1.53
C ALA A 107 -6.71 -9.22 0.15
N VAL A 108 -6.93 -8.41 -0.87
CA VAL A 108 -6.66 -8.74 -2.27
C VAL A 108 -5.90 -7.58 -2.90
N ALA A 109 -4.78 -7.89 -3.54
CA ALA A 109 -4.03 -6.98 -4.38
C ALA A 109 -3.78 -7.66 -5.73
N THR A 110 -4.17 -7.01 -6.83
CA THR A 110 -4.06 -7.56 -8.18
C THR A 110 -3.50 -6.49 -9.09
N VAL A 111 -2.56 -6.89 -9.93
CA VAL A 111 -2.03 -6.07 -11.02
C VAL A 111 -2.16 -6.92 -12.27
N GLU A 112 -2.98 -6.49 -13.21
CA GLU A 112 -3.26 -7.21 -14.46
C GLU A 112 -3.30 -6.21 -15.62
N GLY A 113 -2.38 -6.37 -16.57
CA GLY A 113 -2.21 -5.44 -17.68
C GLY A 113 -2.06 -4.01 -17.17
N ASP A 114 -3.00 -3.16 -17.57
CA ASP A 114 -2.99 -1.72 -17.30
C ASP A 114 -3.77 -1.35 -16.02
N THR A 115 -4.19 -2.35 -15.23
CA THR A 115 -5.00 -2.13 -14.01
C THR A 115 -4.31 -2.66 -12.76
N ALA A 116 -4.21 -1.81 -11.74
CA ALA A 116 -3.84 -2.16 -10.37
C ALA A 116 -5.05 -1.95 -9.44
N GLU A 117 -5.50 -3.01 -8.79
CA GLU A 117 -6.63 -3.02 -7.87
C GLU A 117 -6.23 -3.59 -6.51
N ALA A 118 -6.59 -2.88 -5.45
CA ALA A 118 -6.49 -3.35 -4.08
C ALA A 118 -7.86 -3.27 -3.40
N SER A 119 -8.24 -4.31 -2.68
CA SER A 119 -9.45 -4.30 -1.87
C SER A 119 -9.26 -5.07 -0.57
N THR A 120 -9.94 -4.61 0.48
CA THR A 120 -10.01 -5.30 1.76
C THR A 120 -11.45 -5.37 2.25
N THR A 121 -11.79 -6.48 2.89
CA THR A 121 -13.09 -6.65 3.54
C THR A 121 -12.89 -7.26 4.91
N LEU A 122 -13.62 -6.74 5.89
CA LEU A 122 -13.56 -7.17 7.27
C LEU A 122 -14.99 -7.20 7.82
N ALA A 123 -15.40 -8.32 8.41
CA ALA A 123 -16.72 -8.48 9.01
C ALA A 123 -16.66 -9.23 10.33
N ASP A 124 -17.62 -8.91 11.22
CA ASP A 124 -17.76 -9.44 12.58
C ASP A 124 -16.44 -9.34 13.38
N ALA A 125 -15.80 -8.19 13.30
CA ALA A 125 -14.47 -7.99 13.84
C ALA A 125 -14.49 -7.43 15.26
N ARG A 126 -13.65 -8.01 16.12
CA ARG A 126 -13.41 -7.60 17.50
C ARG A 126 -11.92 -7.44 17.72
N LEU A 127 -11.53 -6.24 18.12
CA LEU A 127 -10.16 -5.84 18.34
C LEU A 127 -9.90 -5.68 19.84
N HIS A 128 -8.88 -6.35 20.35
CA HIS A 128 -8.48 -6.32 21.76
C HIS A 128 -7.07 -5.76 21.88
N VAL A 129 -6.83 -5.07 23.01
CA VAL A 129 -5.50 -4.59 23.40
C VAL A 129 -5.12 -5.17 24.76
N PRO A 130 -3.83 -5.38 25.02
CA PRO A 130 -3.37 -5.80 26.33
C PRO A 130 -3.88 -4.87 27.44
N GLY A 131 -4.20 -5.42 28.61
CA GLY A 131 -4.72 -4.65 29.75
C GLY A 131 -6.24 -4.46 29.80
N LEU A 132 -6.97 -4.80 28.73
CA LEU A 132 -8.44 -4.75 28.69
C LEU A 132 -9.05 -6.13 28.37
N PRO A 133 -9.04 -7.09 29.32
CA PRO A 133 -9.49 -8.46 29.04
C PRO A 133 -11.02 -8.58 28.86
N LEU A 134 -11.79 -7.64 29.41
CA LEU A 134 -13.27 -7.69 29.40
C LEU A 134 -13.90 -6.84 28.29
N LEU A 135 -13.15 -5.90 27.72
CA LEU A 135 -13.67 -4.92 26.77
C LEU A 135 -12.84 -4.98 25.49
N SER A 136 -13.52 -5.18 24.36
CA SER A 136 -12.90 -4.93 23.07
C SER A 136 -12.66 -3.43 22.91
N LEU A 137 -11.50 -3.08 22.35
CA LEU A 137 -11.18 -1.71 21.97
C LEU A 137 -12.22 -1.20 20.97
N VAL A 138 -12.45 -1.99 19.91
CA VAL A 138 -13.49 -1.75 18.90
C VAL A 138 -14.13 -3.05 18.43
N GLU A 139 -15.44 -3.00 18.24
CA GLU A 139 -16.25 -4.02 17.56
C GLU A 139 -16.99 -3.40 16.37
N LEU A 140 -16.99 -4.10 15.25
CA LEU A 140 -17.60 -3.63 14.00
C LEU A 140 -18.23 -4.78 13.21
N GLU A 141 -19.34 -4.47 12.54
CA GLU A 141 -20.14 -5.46 11.81
C GLU A 141 -19.55 -5.76 10.43
N ALA A 142 -19.32 -4.73 9.62
CA ALA A 142 -18.72 -4.87 8.29
C ALA A 142 -18.07 -3.56 7.86
N LEU A 143 -16.90 -3.65 7.24
CA LEU A 143 -16.25 -2.55 6.55
C LEU A 143 -15.48 -3.05 5.33
N SER A 144 -15.27 -2.16 4.36
CA SER A 144 -14.48 -2.45 3.19
C SER A 144 -13.77 -1.21 2.66
N SER A 145 -12.57 -1.39 2.13
CA SER A 145 -11.87 -0.37 1.35
C SER A 145 -11.47 -0.90 -0.01
N LYS A 146 -11.45 0.01 -1.00
CA LYS A 146 -11.11 -0.32 -2.38
C LYS A 146 -10.35 0.84 -3.02
N ALA A 147 -9.25 0.53 -3.68
CA ALA A 147 -8.45 1.44 -4.48
C ALA A 147 -8.23 0.82 -5.88
N VAL A 148 -8.52 1.60 -6.93
CA VAL A 148 -8.39 1.18 -8.33
C VAL A 148 -7.59 2.23 -9.09
N CYS A 149 -6.56 1.78 -9.78
CA CYS A 149 -5.66 2.59 -10.58
C CYS A 149 -5.57 1.94 -11.96
N GLU A 150 -6.03 2.63 -13.00
CA GLU A 150 -6.01 2.14 -14.37
C GLU A 150 -5.25 3.14 -15.24
N ALA A 151 -4.40 2.66 -16.15
CA ALA A 151 -3.65 3.51 -17.05
C ALA A 151 -4.58 4.40 -17.88
N GLY A 152 -4.26 5.69 -17.96
CA GLY A 152 -5.07 6.67 -18.68
C GLY A 152 -6.38 7.10 -18.00
N LYS A 153 -6.71 6.59 -16.80
CA LYS A 153 -7.88 7.01 -16.02
C LYS A 153 -7.49 7.65 -14.69
N SER A 154 -8.40 8.45 -14.13
CA SER A 154 -8.22 9.02 -12.79
C SER A 154 -8.33 7.92 -11.72
N PRO A 155 -7.34 7.77 -10.82
CA PRO A 155 -7.40 6.83 -9.71
C PRO A 155 -8.64 7.03 -8.83
N HIS A 156 -9.20 5.94 -8.32
CA HIS A 156 -10.41 5.96 -7.51
C HIS A 156 -10.23 5.20 -6.20
N ALA A 157 -10.56 5.85 -5.08
CA ALA A 157 -10.53 5.30 -3.73
C ALA A 157 -11.93 5.38 -3.11
N SER A 158 -12.38 4.31 -2.48
CA SER A 158 -13.68 4.27 -1.79
C SER A 158 -13.63 3.43 -0.53
N VAL A 159 -14.48 3.80 0.42
CA VAL A 159 -14.64 3.13 1.71
C VAL A 159 -16.12 2.93 1.98
N THR A 160 -16.49 1.77 2.48
CA THR A 160 -17.81 1.52 3.07
C THR A 160 -17.65 1.21 4.55
N LEU A 161 -18.38 1.94 5.39
CA LEU A 161 -18.37 1.82 6.85
C LEU A 161 -19.75 1.43 7.38
N PRO A 162 -19.82 0.80 8.56
CA PRO A 162 -21.08 0.55 9.23
C PRO A 162 -21.67 1.87 9.76
N ALA A 163 -22.98 1.88 10.02
CA ALA A 163 -23.64 3.06 10.60
C ALA A 163 -23.20 3.35 12.04
N ALA A 164 -22.73 2.34 12.76
CA ALA A 164 -22.26 2.45 14.14
C ALA A 164 -21.19 1.40 14.42
N VAL A 165 -20.37 1.68 15.43
CA VAL A 165 -19.35 0.78 15.99
C VAL A 165 -19.47 0.77 17.51
N THR A 166 -18.96 -0.28 18.15
CA THR A 166 -18.82 -0.30 19.61
C THR A 166 -17.36 0.00 19.95
N VAL A 167 -17.12 1.01 20.77
CA VAL A 167 -15.78 1.42 21.20
C VAL A 167 -15.73 1.34 22.72
N LEU A 168 -14.84 0.50 23.27
CA LEU A 168 -14.73 0.29 24.72
C LEU A 168 -16.08 -0.03 25.39
N GLY A 169 -16.92 -0.84 24.72
CA GLY A 169 -18.25 -1.22 25.19
C GLY A 169 -19.36 -0.17 24.96
N LYS A 170 -19.06 1.01 24.40
CA LYS A 170 -20.04 2.05 24.08
C LYS A 170 -20.37 2.05 22.59
N ARG A 171 -21.65 1.92 22.22
CA ARG A 171 -22.09 2.07 20.82
C ARG A 171 -22.05 3.53 20.40
N VAL A 172 -21.38 3.81 19.28
CA VAL A 172 -21.15 5.15 18.73
C VAL A 172 -21.57 5.15 17.26
N ALA A 173 -22.41 6.10 16.88
CA ALA A 173 -22.78 6.30 15.48
C ALA A 173 -21.62 6.94 14.71
N LEU A 174 -21.33 6.41 13.52
CA LEU A 174 -20.30 6.97 12.65
C LEU A 174 -20.92 8.04 11.76
N SER A 175 -20.36 9.25 11.77
CA SER A 175 -20.72 10.32 10.84
C SER A 175 -19.86 10.25 9.59
N ALA A 176 -20.42 10.65 8.44
CA ALA A 176 -19.72 10.65 7.15
C ALA A 176 -18.57 11.68 7.04
N GLY A 177 -18.31 12.47 8.09
CA GLY A 177 -17.22 13.44 8.10
C GLY A 177 -16.73 13.73 9.51
N GLY A 178 -15.41 13.77 9.65
CA GLY A 178 -14.71 14.20 10.87
C GLY A 178 -14.29 13.07 11.82
N PRO A 179 -13.30 13.34 12.69
CA PRO A 179 -12.88 12.39 13.71
C PRO A 179 -13.97 12.21 14.76
N THR A 180 -14.14 10.98 15.24
CA THR A 180 -15.00 10.65 16.38
C THR A 180 -14.12 10.40 17.60
N HIS A 181 -14.37 11.12 18.70
CA HIS A 181 -13.64 10.92 19.95
C HIS A 181 -14.52 10.22 20.98
N VAL A 182 -13.99 9.15 21.58
CA VAL A 182 -14.67 8.35 22.59
C VAL A 182 -13.77 8.25 23.81
N GLU A 183 -14.21 8.85 24.91
CA GLU A 183 -13.54 8.76 26.19
C GLU A 183 -14.41 7.94 27.16
N VAL A 184 -13.78 6.97 27.84
CA VAL A 184 -14.42 6.15 28.86
C VAL A 184 -13.66 6.34 30.18
N PRO A 185 -14.29 6.93 31.20
CA PRO A 185 -13.66 7.19 32.48
C PRO A 185 -13.03 5.94 33.11
N GLY A 186 -11.77 6.04 33.52
CA GLY A 186 -11.03 4.95 34.16
C GLY A 186 -10.52 3.86 33.21
N VAL A 187 -10.74 3.99 31.90
CA VAL A 187 -10.28 3.04 30.87
C VAL A 187 -9.32 3.72 29.91
N GLY A 188 -9.74 4.80 29.25
CA GLY A 188 -8.93 5.49 28.25
C GLY A 188 -9.75 6.27 27.22
N ALA A 189 -9.05 6.71 26.18
CA ALA A 189 -9.61 7.46 25.08
C ALA A 189 -9.24 6.82 23.73
N VAL A 190 -10.17 6.90 22.78
CA VAL A 190 -9.97 6.44 21.41
C VAL A 190 -10.47 7.53 20.47
N ARG A 191 -9.63 7.93 19.53
CA ARG A 191 -10.02 8.76 18.40
C ARG A 191 -10.10 7.89 17.15
N LEU A 192 -11.19 8.02 16.41
CA LEU A 192 -11.46 7.31 15.17
C LEU A 192 -11.46 8.32 14.02
N ASP A 193 -10.50 8.21 13.11
CA ASP A 193 -10.55 8.89 11.82
C ASP A 193 -11.18 7.93 10.79
N LEU A 194 -12.22 8.42 10.12
CA LEU A 194 -13.12 7.61 9.31
C LEU A 194 -12.91 7.90 7.82
N SER A 195 -13.00 6.87 6.97
CA SER A 195 -13.10 7.00 5.50
C SER A 195 -12.03 7.90 4.87
N GLN A 196 -10.76 7.69 5.22
CA GLN A 196 -9.67 8.47 4.63
C GLN A 196 -9.41 7.97 3.21
N THR A 197 -9.60 8.85 2.23
CA THR A 197 -9.30 8.58 0.82
C THR A 197 -8.33 9.63 0.30
N GLU A 198 -7.25 9.17 -0.34
CA GLU A 198 -6.25 10.02 -0.97
C GLU A 198 -6.09 9.58 -2.43
N THR A 199 -6.12 10.53 -3.35
CA THR A 199 -5.98 10.27 -4.78
C THR A 199 -5.04 11.29 -5.41
N THR A 200 -4.10 10.83 -6.22
CA THR A 200 -3.20 11.65 -7.03
C THR A 200 -3.43 11.36 -8.52
N SER A 201 -2.53 11.81 -9.39
CA SER A 201 -2.56 11.47 -10.82
C SER A 201 -2.28 9.99 -11.10
N ALA A 202 -1.52 9.32 -10.23
CA ALA A 202 -1.06 7.94 -10.46
C ALA A 202 -1.30 7.00 -9.27
N THR A 203 -1.79 7.50 -8.13
CA THR A 203 -2.01 6.66 -6.95
C THR A 203 -3.38 6.90 -6.34
N ALA A 204 -3.93 5.85 -5.73
CA ALA A 204 -5.09 5.95 -4.86
C ALA A 204 -4.87 5.14 -3.58
N ALA A 205 -5.31 5.69 -2.45
CA ALA A 205 -5.31 5.03 -1.16
C ALA A 205 -6.66 5.21 -0.48
N ALA A 206 -7.17 4.13 0.10
CA ALA A 206 -8.39 4.12 0.89
C ALA A 206 -8.11 3.41 2.23
N THR A 207 -8.34 4.12 3.32
CA THR A 207 -8.26 3.59 4.69
C THR A 207 -9.64 3.68 5.32
N ALA A 208 -10.19 2.54 5.73
CA ALA A 208 -11.53 2.53 6.28
C ALA A 208 -11.61 3.18 7.65
N LEU A 209 -10.77 2.72 8.59
CA LEU A 209 -10.70 3.24 9.95
C LEU A 209 -9.25 3.36 10.40
N ARG A 210 -8.90 4.53 10.93
CA ARG A 210 -7.66 4.74 11.69
C ARG A 210 -8.02 5.09 13.12
N LEU A 211 -7.34 4.46 14.07
CA LEU A 211 -7.57 4.64 15.49
C LEU A 211 -6.31 5.17 16.15
N GLU A 212 -6.44 6.26 16.90
CA GLU A 212 -5.43 6.68 17.87
C GLU A 212 -5.94 6.26 19.25
N VAL A 213 -5.15 5.45 19.94
CA VAL A 213 -5.54 4.81 21.19
C VAL A 213 -4.65 5.26 22.32
N SER A 214 -5.25 5.61 23.44
CA SER A 214 -4.56 5.84 24.71
C SER A 214 -5.36 5.17 25.82
N VAL A 215 -4.85 4.05 26.32
CA VAL A 215 -5.52 3.21 27.33
C VAL A 215 -4.61 3.08 28.55
N ASN A 216 -5.11 3.52 29.70
CA ASN A 216 -4.43 3.39 30.99
C ASN A 216 -5.46 2.96 32.06
N PRO A 217 -5.74 1.66 32.16
CA PRO A 217 -6.80 1.17 33.03
C PRO A 217 -6.51 1.51 34.50
N ALA A 218 -7.50 2.15 35.13
CA ALA A 218 -7.51 2.57 36.53
C ALA A 218 -6.34 3.49 36.98
N ASN A 219 -5.56 4.05 36.04
CA ASN A 219 -4.32 4.80 36.33
C ASN A 219 -3.32 4.00 37.19
N LEU A 220 -3.40 2.66 37.17
CA LEU A 220 -2.59 1.79 38.03
C LEU A 220 -1.29 1.36 37.34
N ASN A 221 -0.98 1.89 36.15
CA ASN A 221 0.23 1.60 35.37
C ASN A 221 0.50 0.10 35.17
N VAL A 222 -0.55 -0.72 35.06
CA VAL A 222 -0.40 -2.19 34.92
C VAL A 222 -0.04 -2.55 33.48
N ALA A 223 -0.71 -1.93 32.52
CA ALA A 223 -0.39 -1.95 31.09
C ALA A 223 -0.94 -0.66 30.44
N GLU A 224 -0.05 0.30 30.16
CA GLU A 224 -0.37 1.50 29.39
C GLU A 224 -0.18 1.16 27.91
N VAL A 225 -1.21 1.36 27.09
CA VAL A 225 -1.17 1.12 25.65
C VAL A 225 -1.42 2.44 24.93
N GLU A 226 -0.45 2.85 24.14
CA GLU A 226 -0.54 4.04 23.30
C GLU A 226 -0.17 3.68 21.86
N GLY A 227 -0.80 4.31 20.87
CA GLY A 227 -0.36 4.20 19.49
C GLY A 227 -1.50 4.22 18.48
N ARG A 228 -1.23 3.63 17.32
CA ARG A 228 -2.10 3.69 16.15
C ARG A 228 -2.47 2.30 15.64
N LEU A 229 -3.73 2.18 15.20
CA LEU A 229 -4.20 1.02 14.48
C LEU A 229 -4.87 1.46 13.18
N THR A 230 -4.62 0.73 12.11
CA THR A 230 -5.24 0.94 10.81
C THR A 230 -5.99 -0.32 10.43
N LEU A 231 -7.28 -0.18 10.09
CA LEU A 231 -8.14 -1.26 9.64
C LEU A 231 -8.54 -1.04 8.18
N ALA A 232 -8.40 -2.10 7.38
CA ALA A 232 -8.77 -2.15 5.97
C ALA A 232 -8.15 -1.01 5.16
N GLU A 233 -6.86 -1.15 4.89
CA GLU A 233 -6.11 -0.26 4.01
C GLU A 233 -5.93 -0.91 2.63
N SER A 234 -6.20 -0.14 1.59
CA SER A 234 -5.95 -0.52 0.20
C SER A 234 -5.25 0.62 -0.53
N ARG A 235 -4.15 0.32 -1.22
CA ARG A 235 -3.37 1.27 -2.01
C ARG A 235 -3.12 0.70 -3.40
N CYS A 236 -3.17 1.55 -4.41
CA CYS A 236 -2.74 1.21 -5.75
C CYS A 236 -1.87 2.32 -6.36
N GLU A 237 -1.09 1.92 -7.35
CA GLU A 237 -0.26 2.75 -8.20
C GLU A 237 -0.47 2.33 -9.65
N THR A 238 -0.77 3.30 -10.50
CA THR A 238 -1.04 3.12 -11.92
C THR A 238 0.20 2.53 -12.59
N PRO A 239 0.06 1.42 -13.35
CA PRO A 239 1.15 0.92 -14.18
C PRO A 239 1.63 2.00 -15.16
N ALA A 240 2.92 2.02 -15.48
CA ALA A 240 3.38 2.81 -16.60
C ALA A 240 2.65 2.29 -17.84
N ALA A 241 1.99 3.19 -18.57
CA ALA A 241 1.47 2.84 -19.88
C ALA A 241 2.66 2.33 -20.70
N ALA A 242 2.55 1.14 -21.29
CA ALA A 242 3.50 0.75 -22.32
C ALA A 242 3.48 1.86 -23.36
N GLU A 243 4.57 2.62 -23.46
CA GLU A 243 4.77 3.52 -24.58
C GLU A 243 4.59 2.66 -25.83
N GLU A 244 3.51 2.89 -26.57
CA GLU A 244 3.51 2.50 -27.97
C GLU A 244 4.75 3.18 -28.53
N GLU A 245 5.76 2.38 -28.89
CA GLU A 245 6.94 2.85 -29.60
C GLU A 245 6.42 3.71 -30.76
N SER A 246 6.50 5.02 -30.58
CA SER A 246 6.26 5.98 -31.63
C SER A 246 7.40 5.77 -32.62
N GLU A 247 7.18 4.84 -33.54
CA GLU A 247 8.01 4.60 -34.70
C GLU A 247 8.03 5.88 -35.55
N ALA A 248 9.02 6.72 -35.28
CA ALA A 248 9.35 7.88 -36.08
C ALA A 248 10.83 8.24 -35.95
N ALA A 249 11.71 7.24 -36.08
CA ALA A 249 13.07 7.49 -36.58
C ALA A 249 13.02 7.33 -38.11
N ALA A 250 12.58 8.37 -38.80
CA ALA A 250 12.75 8.45 -40.25
C ALA A 250 14.26 8.44 -40.58
N PRO A 251 14.74 7.69 -41.58
CA PRO A 251 16.14 7.68 -41.94
C PRO A 251 16.54 9.02 -42.57
N GLU A 252 17.61 9.61 -42.05
CA GLU A 252 18.26 10.80 -42.61
C GLU A 252 18.72 10.51 -44.04
N THR A 253 18.23 11.32 -44.99
CA THR A 253 18.71 11.34 -46.37
C THR A 253 19.94 12.25 -46.44
N PRO A 254 21.03 11.91 -47.16
CA PRO A 254 22.21 12.76 -47.21
C PRO A 254 21.92 14.07 -47.94
N ALA A 255 22.45 15.16 -47.39
CA ALA A 255 22.41 16.49 -47.99
C ALA A 255 23.37 16.58 -49.19
N ASP A 256 22.85 17.06 -50.32
CA ASP A 256 23.64 17.67 -51.39
C ASP A 256 23.43 19.19 -51.36
N GLU A 257 24.55 19.91 -51.40
CA GLU A 257 24.67 21.36 -51.47
C GLU A 257 24.28 21.87 -52.87
N ASP A 258 23.48 22.93 -52.96
CA ASP A 258 23.81 24.22 -53.61
C ASP A 258 22.58 25.04 -54.04
N ALA A 259 22.82 26.36 -54.10
CA ALA A 259 22.04 27.42 -54.77
C ALA A 259 20.95 28.17 -53.97
N ALA A 260 21.43 29.26 -53.36
CA ALA A 260 20.87 30.62 -53.29
C ALA A 260 19.44 30.89 -53.83
N VAL A 261 18.66 31.64 -53.03
CA VAL A 261 18.19 33.03 -53.30
C VAL A 261 17.14 33.42 -52.24
N GLU A 262 17.39 34.51 -51.52
CA GLU A 262 16.39 35.24 -50.73
C GLU A 262 15.76 36.36 -51.61
N PRO A 263 14.48 36.72 -51.44
CA PRO A 263 14.23 37.95 -50.68
C PRO A 263 12.94 37.98 -49.82
N GLN A 264 13.09 38.64 -48.66
CA GLN A 264 12.21 39.69 -48.09
C GLN A 264 10.75 39.37 -47.72
N GLY A 265 10.55 39.09 -46.42
CA GLY A 265 9.73 39.92 -45.52
C GLY A 265 8.21 39.99 -45.70
N ALA A 266 7.46 39.30 -44.82
CA ALA A 266 6.32 39.87 -44.07
C ALA A 266 5.69 38.83 -43.12
N ARG A 267 5.59 39.22 -41.84
CA ARG A 267 4.54 38.92 -40.84
C ARG A 267 4.18 37.45 -40.54
N ALA A 268 4.56 37.05 -39.33
CA ALA A 268 3.97 35.94 -38.59
C ALA A 268 2.45 36.09 -38.47
N GLU A 269 1.68 35.02 -38.77
CA GLU A 269 0.52 34.60 -37.97
C GLU A 269 0.38 33.06 -38.03
N THR A 270 0.34 32.49 -36.84
CA THR A 270 0.05 31.11 -36.47
C THR A 270 -1.39 30.73 -36.82
N ASN A 271 -1.58 29.68 -37.61
CA ASN A 271 -2.85 28.94 -37.67
C ASN A 271 -2.67 27.55 -37.06
N LEU A 272 -2.86 27.50 -35.75
CA LEU A 272 -3.16 26.28 -35.00
C LEU A 272 -4.69 26.18 -34.90
N ALA A 273 -5.28 25.29 -35.70
CA ALA A 273 -6.52 24.54 -35.42
C ALA A 273 -6.93 23.78 -36.68
N GLU A 274 -6.10 22.85 -37.15
CA GLU A 274 -6.53 21.82 -38.08
C GLU A 274 -6.77 20.55 -37.27
N THR A 275 -8.00 20.40 -36.80
CA THR A 275 -8.46 19.15 -36.18
C THR A 275 -8.36 18.06 -37.22
N GLY A 276 -7.42 17.12 -37.02
CA GLY A 276 -7.15 16.00 -37.91
C GLY A 276 -8.41 15.19 -38.22
N GLY A 277 -8.94 15.41 -39.42
CA GLY A 277 -9.88 14.53 -40.07
C GLY A 277 -9.14 13.77 -41.16
N ASP A 278 -8.52 12.66 -40.81
CA ASP A 278 -7.93 11.76 -41.81
C ASP A 278 -9.05 11.19 -42.70
N SER A 279 -8.80 11.15 -44.01
CA SER A 279 -9.75 10.67 -45.04
C SER A 279 -10.08 9.17 -44.94
N ALA A 280 -9.44 8.43 -44.02
CA ALA A 280 -9.74 7.04 -43.72
C ALA A 280 -10.86 6.82 -42.68
N THR A 281 -11.28 7.87 -41.96
CA THR A 281 -12.33 7.79 -40.93
C THR A 281 -13.67 7.17 -41.37
N PRO A 282 -14.20 7.37 -42.60
CA PRO A 282 -15.44 6.69 -43.00
C PRO A 282 -15.26 5.18 -43.20
N TYR A 283 -14.06 4.71 -43.55
CA TYR A 283 -13.79 3.29 -43.76
C TYR A 283 -13.68 2.52 -42.44
N VAL A 284 -13.11 3.14 -41.40
CA VAL A 284 -13.03 2.55 -40.06
C VAL A 284 -14.42 2.44 -39.43
N ALA A 285 -15.26 3.48 -39.57
CA ALA A 285 -16.64 3.46 -39.10
C ALA A 285 -17.48 2.40 -39.84
N ALA A 286 -17.28 2.22 -41.15
CA ALA A 286 -17.95 1.19 -41.93
C ALA A 286 -17.50 -0.24 -41.54
N GLY A 287 -16.20 -0.45 -41.28
CA GLY A 287 -15.65 -1.74 -40.86
C GLY A 287 -16.20 -2.22 -39.50
N ALA A 288 -16.38 -1.31 -38.55
CA ALA A 288 -16.91 -1.63 -37.23
C ALA A 288 -18.36 -2.16 -37.26
N VAL A 289 -19.20 -1.62 -38.14
CA VAL A 289 -20.60 -2.06 -38.30
C VAL A 289 -20.68 -3.47 -38.88
N ALA A 290 -19.80 -3.81 -39.83
CA ALA A 290 -19.77 -5.15 -40.43
C ALA A 290 -19.36 -6.23 -39.40
N LEU A 291 -18.37 -5.93 -38.54
CA LEU A 291 -17.92 -6.84 -37.49
C LEU A 291 -18.99 -7.04 -36.41
N LEU A 292 -19.73 -5.98 -36.03
CA LEU A 292 -20.84 -6.10 -35.08
C LEU A 292 -22.01 -6.93 -35.62
N ALA A 293 -22.32 -6.81 -36.92
CA ALA A 293 -23.36 -7.63 -37.55
C ALA A 293 -22.96 -9.12 -37.57
N ALA A 294 -21.70 -9.43 -37.87
CA ALA A 294 -21.19 -10.81 -37.86
C ALA A 294 -21.16 -11.41 -36.45
N GLY A 295 -20.69 -10.66 -35.44
CA GLY A 295 -20.67 -11.09 -34.04
C GLY A 295 -22.06 -11.30 -33.45
N GLY A 296 -23.00 -10.39 -33.75
CA GLY A 296 -24.40 -10.51 -33.31
C GLY A 296 -25.12 -11.73 -33.88
N GLY A 297 -24.83 -12.09 -35.14
CA GLY A 297 -25.38 -13.29 -35.79
C GLY A 297 -24.94 -14.59 -35.11
N ALA A 298 -23.65 -14.71 -34.76
CA ALA A 298 -23.10 -15.91 -34.12
C ALA A 298 -23.68 -16.17 -32.71
N VAL A 299 -23.95 -15.11 -31.95
CA VAL A 299 -24.54 -15.21 -30.60
C VAL A 299 -26.02 -15.64 -30.66
N LEU A 300 -26.76 -15.21 -31.68
CA LEU A 300 -28.16 -15.63 -31.86
C LEU A 300 -28.29 -17.09 -32.30
N VAL A 301 -27.38 -17.58 -33.15
CA VAL A 301 -27.36 -18.98 -33.60
C VAL A 301 -26.98 -19.93 -32.45
N SER A 302 -25.99 -19.57 -31.64
CA SER A 302 -25.58 -20.37 -30.47
C SER A 302 -26.65 -20.43 -29.37
N ARG A 303 -27.42 -19.36 -29.15
CA ARG A 303 -28.57 -19.36 -28.22
C ARG A 303 -29.73 -20.23 -28.68
N ARG A 304 -29.90 -20.44 -29.99
CA ARG A 304 -31.00 -21.24 -30.55
C ARG A 304 -30.70 -22.74 -30.54
N GLY A 305 -29.43 -23.13 -30.58
CA GLY A 305 -28.98 -24.53 -30.45
C GLY A 305 -29.03 -25.11 -29.03
N ARG A 306 -29.23 -24.27 -28.00
CA ARG A 306 -29.31 -24.68 -26.58
C ARG A 306 -30.73 -24.91 -26.06
N ARG A 307 -31.75 -24.84 -26.93
CA ARG A 307 -33.18 -25.04 -26.59
C ARG A 307 -33.81 -26.25 -27.29
N ASN A 308 -32.99 -27.21 -27.72
CA ASN A 308 -33.44 -28.52 -28.19
C ASN A 308 -32.83 -29.62 -27.33
#